data_AF-A0A7C7R3C4-F1
#
_entry.id   AF-A0A7C7R3C4-F1
#
_cell.length_a   1.000
_cell.length_b   1.000
_cell.length_c   1.000
_cell.angle_alpha   90.00
_cell.angle_beta   90.00
_cell.angle_gamma   90.00
#
_symmetry.space_group_name_H-M   'P 1'
#
loop_
_entity.id
_entity.type
_entity.pdbx_description
1 polymer ?
#
loop_
_entity_poly.entity_id
_entity_poly.type
_entity_poly.pdbx_seq_one_letter_code
_entity_poly.pdbx_strand_id
1 'polypeptide(L)'
;MSQAETLYHRYHIETRDAPDIEAWPSRFQVRVKKHRLAWLLLREIFHHGPKNKEVITSRPCVYGVFSGPVGGFAPRPHLCVGCLRCTTQYPDVVQIVPNPERQRLGDSYFTSHIVNTVAYEAATGRVPVRGGGYRGKFGGPGWDGMWTDMSEIVRPTRDGIHGREYISTLVDIGERPDHLGFDEQGWPLNRPRVFAIPLPLGFDALPRMAGQPALARIVARTAAELDTLALFPVAALAHVPAATSHLVPVIERVEDLARVSFSPRLVELARWDEALYADAAGRFPEALVMLRLPYGGLRTLEAAYRAGVRVFHLVADYHGRLPDGRFVMEGIREA
;
A
#
# COMPACT_ATOMS: atom_id res chain seq x y z
N MET A 1 -35.74 -19.92 -12.80
CA MET A 1 -34.43 -19.45 -12.31
C MET A 1 -34.70 -18.47 -11.19
N SER A 2 -34.26 -18.78 -9.97
CA SER A 2 -34.41 -17.90 -8.82
C SER A 2 -33.79 -16.55 -9.17
N GLN A 3 -34.58 -15.49 -9.04
CA GLN A 3 -34.05 -14.14 -8.97
C GLN A 3 -33.16 -14.11 -7.72
N ALA A 4 -31.86 -14.31 -7.92
CA ALA A 4 -30.90 -13.94 -6.91
C ALA A 4 -31.01 -12.42 -6.80
N GLU A 5 -31.71 -11.94 -5.77
CA GLU A 5 -31.60 -10.56 -5.32
C GLU A 5 -30.11 -10.27 -5.17
N THR A 6 -29.53 -9.56 -6.14
CA THR A 6 -28.21 -8.96 -5.99
C THR A 6 -28.35 -7.88 -4.92
N LEU A 7 -28.31 -8.31 -3.65
CA LEU A 7 -28.18 -7.44 -2.50
C LEU A 7 -26.97 -6.56 -2.74
N TYR A 8 -27.20 -5.26 -2.88
CA TYR A 8 -26.14 -4.26 -2.94
C TYR A 8 -25.24 -4.44 -1.71
N HIS A 9 -24.04 -4.96 -1.93
CA HIS A 9 -23.04 -5.13 -0.89
C HIS A 9 -22.15 -3.89 -0.88
N ARG A 10 -22.36 -3.01 0.11
CA ARG A 10 -21.50 -1.85 0.31
C ARG A 10 -20.13 -2.33 0.77
N TYR A 11 -19.15 -2.30 -0.11
CA TYR A 11 -17.78 -2.62 0.23
C TYR A 11 -17.27 -1.71 1.36
N HIS A 12 -16.78 -2.32 2.44
CA HIS A 12 -16.32 -1.64 3.63
C HIS A 12 -14.99 -2.24 4.07
N ILE A 13 -14.00 -1.36 4.28
CA ILE A 13 -12.74 -1.73 4.93
C ILE A 13 -12.81 -1.18 6.33
N GLU A 14 -12.70 -2.06 7.33
CA GLU A 14 -12.55 -1.64 8.72
C GLU A 14 -11.20 -0.92 8.87
N THR A 15 -11.24 0.38 9.16
CA THR A 15 -10.03 1.13 9.52
C THR A 15 -9.95 1.23 11.02
N ARG A 16 -8.96 0.57 11.62
CA ARG A 16 -8.61 0.67 13.04
C ARG A 16 -7.14 0.99 13.18
N ASP A 17 -6.80 1.66 14.28
CA ASP A 17 -5.41 1.89 14.62
C ASP A 17 -4.72 0.53 14.86
N ALA A 18 -3.69 0.26 14.08
CA ALA A 18 -2.85 -0.92 14.15
C ALA A 18 -1.47 -0.49 14.69
N PRO A 19 -1.19 -0.66 15.99
CA PRO A 19 0.09 -0.26 16.55
C PRO A 19 1.22 -1.10 15.97
N ASP A 20 2.41 -0.51 15.88
CA ASP A 20 3.59 -1.22 15.41
C ASP A 20 3.87 -2.44 16.30
N ILE A 21 4.10 -3.60 15.67
CA ILE A 21 4.52 -4.83 16.37
C ILE A 21 5.95 -4.67 16.92
N GLU A 22 6.79 -3.93 16.20
CA GLU A 22 8.16 -3.65 16.57
C GLU A 22 8.34 -2.14 16.81
N ALA A 23 9.13 -1.75 17.80
CA ALA A 23 9.37 -0.33 18.06
C ALA A 23 10.34 0.26 17.02
N TRP A 24 9.89 1.25 16.25
CA TRP A 24 10.74 1.94 15.28
C TRP A 24 11.50 3.09 15.95
N PRO A 25 12.68 3.46 15.43
CA PRO A 25 13.42 4.62 15.92
C PRO A 25 12.51 5.86 15.93
N SER A 26 12.54 6.68 16.99
CA SER A 26 11.74 7.91 17.04
C SER A 26 12.13 8.90 15.92
N ARG A 27 11.22 9.79 15.49
CA ARG A 27 11.52 10.78 14.44
C ARG A 27 12.61 11.77 14.86
N PHE A 28 12.61 12.16 16.14
CA PHE A 28 13.54 13.13 16.71
C PHE A 28 14.16 12.59 17.99
N GLN A 29 15.44 12.89 18.20
CA GLN A 29 16.06 12.75 19.51
C GLN A 29 15.79 14.01 20.33
N VAL A 30 15.31 13.81 21.55
CA VAL A 30 15.06 14.88 22.52
C VAL A 30 16.24 14.94 23.48
N ARG A 31 17.06 15.98 23.36
CA ARG A 31 18.22 16.19 24.21
C ARG A 31 17.89 17.26 25.24
N VAL A 32 18.17 16.95 26.51
CA VAL A 32 17.86 17.85 27.64
C VAL A 32 19.12 18.10 28.46
N LYS A 33 19.46 19.37 28.65
CA LYS A 33 20.53 19.76 29.56
C LYS A 33 20.04 19.62 31.00
N LYS A 34 20.33 18.46 31.62
CA LYS A 34 19.79 18.07 32.93
C LYS A 34 19.95 19.14 34.02
N HIS A 35 21.10 19.83 34.07
CA HIS A 35 21.34 20.90 35.04
C HIS A 35 20.44 22.13 34.82
N ARG A 36 20.21 22.52 33.56
CA ARG A 36 19.29 23.62 33.21
C ARG A 36 17.83 23.23 33.44
N LEU A 37 17.48 21.96 33.17
CA LEU A 37 16.15 21.44 33.48
C LEU A 37 15.89 21.47 34.99
N ALA A 38 16.84 21.05 35.82
CA ALA A 38 16.67 21.10 37.27
C ALA A 38 16.40 22.53 37.76
N TRP A 39 17.17 23.50 37.26
CA TRP A 39 16.96 24.91 37.58
C TRP A 39 15.60 25.44 37.09
N LEU A 40 15.19 25.05 35.88
CA LEU A 40 13.87 25.38 35.34
C LEU A 40 12.75 24.82 36.23
N LEU A 41 12.83 23.55 36.62
CA LEU A 41 11.80 22.91 37.45
C LEU A 41 11.72 23.55 38.85
N LEU A 42 12.86 23.89 39.46
CA LEU A 42 12.88 24.64 40.72
C LEU A 42 12.15 25.97 40.58
N ARG A 43 12.46 26.74 39.54
CA ARG A 43 11.80 28.02 39.26
C ARG A 43 10.29 27.84 39.03
N GLU A 44 9.88 26.82 38.30
CA GLU A 44 8.47 26.49 38.06
C GLU A 44 7.75 26.05 39.35
N ILE A 45 8.41 25.36 40.28
CA ILE A 45 7.88 25.05 41.62
C ILE A 45 7.62 26.32 42.42
N PHE A 46 8.55 27.29 42.39
CA PHE A 46 8.35 28.57 43.08
C PHE A 46 7.21 29.40 42.46
N HIS A 47 7.03 29.35 41.13
CA HIS A 47 5.98 30.11 40.45
C HIS A 47 4.59 29.48 40.55
N HIS A 48 4.47 28.16 40.36
CA HIS A 48 3.18 27.46 40.31
C HIS A 48 2.80 26.77 41.62
N GLY A 49 3.71 26.73 42.60
CA GLY A 49 3.53 26.03 43.86
C GLY A 49 3.76 24.52 43.74
N PRO A 50 4.20 23.86 44.82
CA PRO A 50 4.59 22.43 44.80
C PRO A 50 3.43 21.47 44.53
N LYS A 51 2.18 21.92 44.69
CA LYS A 51 0.97 21.11 44.46
C LYS A 51 0.70 20.85 42.98
N ASN A 52 1.28 21.64 42.06
CA ASN A 52 1.05 21.54 40.61
C ASN A 52 2.12 20.71 39.89
N LYS A 53 2.54 19.60 40.50
CA LYS A 53 3.66 18.77 40.02
C LYS A 53 3.47 18.30 38.57
N GLU A 54 2.27 17.89 38.19
CA GLU A 54 1.99 17.37 36.84
C GLU A 54 2.16 18.42 35.74
N VAL A 55 1.77 19.67 36.02
CA VAL A 55 1.96 20.80 35.10
C VAL A 55 3.45 21.12 34.96
N ILE A 56 4.17 21.14 36.10
CA ILE A 56 5.59 21.45 36.12
C ILE A 56 6.40 20.39 35.37
N THR A 57 6.08 19.11 35.55
CA THR A 57 6.82 18.00 34.92
C THR A 57 6.45 17.77 33.46
N SER A 58 5.27 18.19 33.00
CA SER A 58 4.84 18.05 31.59
C SER A 58 5.34 19.18 30.68
N ARG A 59 5.63 20.35 31.23
CA ARG A 59 6.23 21.46 30.49
C ARG A 59 7.67 21.11 30.06
N PRO A 60 8.10 21.51 28.85
CA PRO A 60 7.46 22.47 27.93
C PRO A 60 6.61 21.88 26.79
N CYS A 61 6.16 20.62 26.86
CA CYS A 61 5.53 19.97 25.72
C CYS A 61 4.06 19.61 25.95
N VAL A 62 3.19 20.12 25.08
CA VAL A 62 1.77 19.74 25.05
C VAL A 62 1.55 18.28 24.59
N TYR A 63 2.51 17.70 23.87
CA TYR A 63 2.45 16.31 23.39
C TYR A 63 2.98 15.29 24.42
N GLY A 64 3.27 15.73 25.65
CA GLY A 64 3.67 14.83 26.73
C GLY A 64 5.09 14.26 26.62
N VAL A 65 5.94 14.82 25.76
CA VAL A 65 7.35 14.40 25.61
C VAL A 65 8.11 14.47 26.93
N PHE A 66 7.81 15.45 27.79
CA PHE A 66 8.45 15.60 29.09
C PHE A 66 7.59 15.03 30.23
N SER A 67 6.39 14.51 29.96
CA SER A 67 5.51 14.02 31.02
C SER A 67 6.01 12.73 31.68
N GLY A 68 5.66 12.54 32.95
CA GLY A 68 5.94 11.32 33.71
C GLY A 68 6.46 11.58 35.12
N PRO A 69 6.78 10.52 35.89
CA PRO A 69 7.19 10.64 37.30
C PRO A 69 8.47 11.47 37.50
N VAL A 70 9.39 11.37 36.53
CA VAL A 70 10.67 12.09 36.49
C VAL A 70 10.68 13.25 35.50
N GLY A 71 9.51 13.57 34.92
CA GLY A 71 9.36 14.67 33.97
C GLY A 71 10.38 14.62 32.83
N GLY A 72 10.86 15.81 32.44
CA GLY A 72 11.83 15.99 31.37
C GLY A 72 13.21 15.38 31.57
N PHE A 73 13.51 14.76 32.72
CA PHE A 73 14.79 14.06 32.93
C PHE A 73 14.87 12.74 32.17
N ALA A 74 13.73 12.15 31.82
CA ALA A 74 13.61 11.00 30.94
C ALA A 74 12.57 11.32 29.84
N PRO A 75 12.94 12.15 28.85
CA PRO A 75 12.01 12.52 27.79
C PRO A 75 11.57 11.29 27.00
N ARG A 76 10.38 11.35 26.40
CA ARG A 76 9.74 10.31 25.58
C ARG A 76 9.79 10.71 24.10
N PRO A 77 10.86 10.39 23.35
CA PRO A 77 11.09 10.98 22.03
C PRO A 77 10.08 10.52 20.96
N HIS A 78 9.48 9.34 21.16
CA HIS A 78 8.42 8.81 20.28
C HIS A 78 7.16 9.69 20.24
N LEU A 79 6.93 10.54 21.25
CA LEU A 79 5.82 11.50 21.27
C LEU A 79 6.16 12.85 20.60
N CYS A 80 7.40 13.04 20.17
CA CYS A 80 7.83 14.32 19.61
C CYS A 80 7.36 14.47 18.16
N VAL A 81 6.45 15.43 17.91
CA VAL A 81 5.97 15.76 16.56
C VAL A 81 6.81 16.83 15.84
N GLY A 82 7.81 17.41 16.52
CA GLY A 82 8.68 18.43 15.93
C GLY A 82 8.04 19.82 15.79
N CYS A 83 7.13 20.20 16.69
CA CYS A 83 6.50 21.54 16.68
C CYS A 83 7.46 22.69 17.09
N LEU A 84 8.66 22.37 17.58
CA LEU A 84 9.72 23.29 18.01
C LEU A 84 9.36 24.28 19.12
N ARG A 85 8.15 24.24 19.70
CA ARG A 85 7.74 25.11 20.81
C ARG A 85 8.70 25.02 22.01
N CYS A 86 9.13 23.82 22.38
CA CYS A 86 10.02 23.60 23.51
C CYS A 86 11.41 24.21 23.30
N THR A 87 11.94 24.16 22.08
CA THR A 87 13.24 24.76 21.73
C THR A 87 13.15 26.28 21.63
N THR A 88 12.01 26.82 21.19
CA THR A 88 11.80 28.27 21.11
C THR A 88 11.60 28.88 22.51
N GLN A 89 10.82 28.23 23.37
CA GLN A 89 10.54 28.74 24.71
C GLN A 89 11.70 28.49 25.70
N TYR A 90 12.42 27.38 25.53
CA TYR A 90 13.49 26.98 26.45
C TYR A 90 14.75 26.54 25.68
N PRO A 91 15.36 27.44 24.87
CA PRO A 91 16.49 27.12 23.99
C PRO A 91 17.73 26.62 24.76
N ASP A 92 17.91 27.07 26.00
CA ASP A 92 19.03 26.66 26.85
C ASP A 92 18.83 25.29 27.50
N VAL A 93 17.60 24.76 27.49
CA VAL A 93 17.22 23.53 28.20
C VAL A 93 17.06 22.36 27.24
N VAL A 94 16.36 22.58 26.13
CA VAL A 94 15.91 21.53 25.22
C VAL A 94 16.52 21.73 23.84
N GLN A 95 17.03 20.64 23.26
CA GLN A 95 17.38 20.56 21.85
C GLN A 95 16.65 19.39 21.20
N ILE A 96 16.06 19.64 20.03
CA ILE A 96 15.39 18.63 19.22
C ILE A 96 16.23 18.46 17.97
N VAL A 97 16.76 17.25 17.75
CA VAL A 97 17.56 16.93 16.57
C VAL A 97 16.94 15.75 15.82
N PRO A 98 17.04 15.70 14.48
CA PRO A 98 16.62 14.53 13.73
C PRO A 98 17.31 13.26 14.24
N ASN A 99 16.60 12.14 14.29
CA ASN A 99 17.20 10.87 14.70
C ASN A 99 17.95 10.22 13.52
N PRO A 100 19.28 10.03 13.59
CA PRO A 100 20.05 9.44 12.50
C PRO A 100 19.58 8.02 12.13
N GLU A 101 19.16 7.22 13.11
CA GLU A 101 18.64 5.87 12.86
C GLU A 101 17.35 5.91 12.03
N ARG A 102 16.46 6.87 12.32
CA ARG A 102 15.26 7.08 11.50
C ARG A 102 15.63 7.55 10.10
N GLN A 103 16.61 8.43 9.97
CA GLN A 103 17.03 8.98 8.67
C GLN A 103 17.67 7.92 7.76
N ARG A 104 18.27 6.87 8.33
CA ARG A 104 18.85 5.74 7.61
C ARG A 104 17.81 4.73 7.12
N LEU A 105 16.54 4.85 7.51
CA LEU A 105 15.50 3.95 7.02
C LEU A 105 15.28 4.14 5.52
N GLY A 106 15.13 3.00 4.85
CA GLY A 106 14.85 2.94 3.42
C GLY A 106 16.11 2.83 2.56
N ASP A 107 16.05 3.31 1.33
CA ASP A 107 17.11 3.20 0.33
C ASP A 107 17.21 4.47 -0.54
N SER A 108 17.84 4.37 -1.71
CA SER A 108 18.00 5.47 -2.67
C SER A 108 16.69 6.01 -3.23
N TYR A 109 15.62 5.21 -3.23
CA TYR A 109 14.30 5.60 -3.73
C TYR A 109 13.31 5.77 -2.57
N PHE A 110 13.12 4.73 -1.77
CA PHE A 110 12.29 4.77 -0.57
C PHE A 110 13.02 5.53 0.53
N THR A 111 12.92 6.85 0.52
CA THR A 111 13.54 7.66 1.59
C THR A 111 12.87 7.41 2.93
N SER A 112 13.56 7.72 4.03
CA SER A 112 12.98 7.69 5.38
C SER A 112 11.67 8.49 5.50
N HIS A 113 11.48 9.54 4.70
CA HIS A 113 10.21 10.27 4.63
C HIS A 113 9.08 9.44 4.04
N ILE A 114 9.32 8.71 2.95
CA ILE A 114 8.31 7.84 2.31
C ILE A 114 7.96 6.70 3.26
N VAL A 115 8.97 6.05 3.85
CA VAL A 115 8.77 4.98 4.84
C VAL A 115 7.91 5.46 6.01
N ASN A 116 8.13 6.68 6.50
CA ASN A 116 7.31 7.26 7.57
C ASN A 116 5.86 7.49 7.16
N THR A 117 5.63 7.96 5.93
CA THR A 117 4.28 8.17 5.41
C THR A 117 3.54 6.85 5.27
N VAL A 118 4.16 5.85 4.63
CA VAL A 118 3.57 4.51 4.46
C VAL A 118 3.27 3.85 5.80
N ALA A 119 4.19 3.94 6.77
CA ALA A 119 3.96 3.40 8.10
C ALA A 119 2.80 4.09 8.83
N TYR A 120 2.69 5.43 8.72
CA TYR A 120 1.57 6.16 9.31
C TYR A 120 0.23 5.79 8.66
N GLU A 121 0.19 5.69 7.34
CA GLU A 121 -0.99 5.30 6.57
C GLU A 121 -1.42 3.87 6.91
N ALA A 122 -0.47 2.95 7.00
CA ALA A 122 -0.73 1.57 7.39
C ALA A 122 -1.22 1.44 8.85
N ALA A 123 -0.63 2.21 9.77
CA ALA A 123 -0.97 2.15 11.19
C ALA A 123 -2.32 2.82 11.51
N THR A 124 -2.75 3.81 10.74
CA THR A 124 -3.95 4.61 11.07
C THR A 124 -5.10 4.47 10.06
N GLY A 125 -4.83 3.94 8.86
CA GLY A 125 -5.77 3.96 7.75
C GLY A 125 -6.09 5.36 7.22
N ARG A 126 -5.22 6.35 7.48
CA ARG A 126 -5.46 7.77 7.15
C ARG A 126 -4.32 8.36 6.32
N VAL A 127 -4.69 9.23 5.40
CA VAL A 127 -3.73 10.06 4.65
C VAL A 127 -3.14 11.13 5.60
N PRO A 128 -1.81 11.34 5.64
CA PRO A 128 -1.20 12.34 6.50
C PRO A 128 -1.63 13.76 6.12
N VAL A 129 -2.37 14.43 7.00
CA VAL A 129 -2.75 15.84 6.82
C VAL A 129 -1.66 16.75 7.43
N ARG A 130 -1.14 17.67 6.63
CA ARG A 130 -0.11 18.65 7.05
C ARG A 130 -0.51 20.07 6.66
N GLY A 131 -0.22 21.04 7.53
CA GLY A 131 -0.39 22.47 7.26
C GLY A 131 0.90 23.13 6.74
N GLY A 132 0.78 24.32 6.15
CA GLY A 132 1.92 25.17 5.76
C GLY A 132 2.22 25.25 4.25
N GLY A 133 1.40 24.58 3.43
CA GLY A 133 1.56 24.53 1.97
C GLY A 133 2.73 23.65 1.51
N TYR A 134 2.71 23.26 0.23
CA TYR A 134 3.82 22.54 -0.37
C TYR A 134 4.95 23.52 -0.71
N ARG A 135 6.13 23.32 -0.12
CA ARG A 135 7.34 24.15 -0.30
C ARG A 135 8.40 23.49 -1.19
N GLY A 136 8.09 22.33 -1.75
CA GLY A 136 9.00 21.60 -2.63
C GLY A 136 9.03 22.15 -4.05
N LYS A 137 9.63 21.40 -4.96
CA LYS A 137 9.69 21.75 -6.38
C LYS A 137 8.33 21.56 -7.03
N PHE A 138 7.95 22.45 -7.94
CA PHE A 138 6.68 22.36 -8.67
C PHE A 138 6.49 21.00 -9.37
N GLY A 139 7.55 20.39 -9.89
CA GLY A 139 7.52 19.02 -10.39
C GLY A 139 8.81 18.27 -10.08
N GLY A 140 8.79 16.96 -10.29
CA GLY A 140 9.91 16.07 -10.03
C GLY A 140 10.02 14.92 -11.02
N PRO A 141 10.98 14.01 -10.81
CA PRO A 141 11.12 12.79 -11.61
C PRO A 141 9.98 11.81 -11.32
N GLY A 142 9.73 10.90 -12.27
CA GLY A 142 8.72 9.86 -12.12
C GLY A 142 7.33 10.43 -11.84
N TRP A 143 6.60 9.85 -10.88
CA TRP A 143 5.22 10.26 -10.57
C TRP A 143 5.09 11.72 -10.11
N ASP A 144 6.15 12.34 -9.56
CA ASP A 144 6.15 13.77 -9.21
C ASP A 144 6.07 14.69 -10.45
N GLY A 145 6.24 14.13 -11.64
CA GLY A 145 6.05 14.80 -12.92
C GLY A 145 4.64 14.63 -13.51
N MET A 146 3.74 13.95 -12.80
CA MET A 146 2.34 13.76 -13.18
C MET A 146 1.44 14.62 -12.29
N TRP A 147 0.61 15.43 -12.93
CA TRP A 147 -0.35 16.29 -12.25
C TRP A 147 -1.74 15.70 -12.37
N THR A 148 -2.43 15.58 -11.24
CA THR A 148 -3.84 15.22 -11.23
C THR A 148 -4.66 16.44 -11.61
N ASP A 149 -5.48 16.31 -12.65
CA ASP A 149 -6.38 17.37 -13.06
C ASP A 149 -7.52 17.56 -12.05
N MET A 150 -8.10 18.76 -12.04
CA MET A 150 -9.23 19.13 -11.18
C MET A 150 -10.20 20.00 -11.97
N SER A 151 -11.48 19.62 -11.95
CA SER A 151 -12.54 20.49 -12.45
C SER A 151 -12.80 21.63 -11.47
N GLU A 152 -12.57 22.86 -11.92
CA GLU A 152 -12.92 24.06 -11.14
C GLU A 152 -14.37 24.51 -11.37
N ILE A 153 -14.75 24.70 -12.64
CA ILE A 153 -16.05 25.31 -13.01
C ILE A 153 -16.96 24.35 -13.78
N VAL A 154 -16.41 23.60 -14.74
CA VAL A 154 -17.21 22.90 -15.77
C VAL A 154 -18.03 21.74 -15.21
N ARG A 155 -17.55 21.08 -14.15
CA ARG A 155 -18.24 19.98 -13.48
C ARG A 155 -18.04 20.09 -11.97
N PRO A 156 -19.08 19.94 -11.14
CA PRO A 156 -18.91 19.94 -9.70
C PRO A 156 -18.09 18.73 -9.26
N THR A 157 -17.07 18.97 -8.45
CA THR A 157 -16.30 17.90 -7.80
C THR A 157 -17.21 17.16 -6.82
N ARG A 158 -17.23 15.83 -6.90
CA ARG A 158 -18.04 14.99 -6.00
C ARG A 158 -17.35 14.87 -4.64
N ASP A 159 -18.15 14.87 -3.58
CA ASP A 159 -17.66 14.62 -2.23
C ASP A 159 -17.31 13.12 -2.07
N GLY A 160 -16.03 12.82 -1.88
CA GLY A 160 -15.53 11.45 -1.67
C GLY A 160 -15.83 10.87 -0.28
N ILE A 161 -16.34 11.68 0.65
CA ILE A 161 -16.75 11.28 2.00
C ILE A 161 -18.26 11.06 2.05
N HIS A 162 -19.06 12.10 1.76
CA HIS A 162 -20.52 12.04 1.90
C HIS A 162 -21.26 11.65 0.62
N GLY A 163 -20.59 11.60 -0.54
CA GLY A 163 -21.15 11.13 -1.81
C GLY A 163 -20.50 9.83 -2.30
N ARG A 164 -19.80 9.12 -1.41
CA ARG A 164 -19.02 7.91 -1.72
C ARG A 164 -19.88 6.79 -2.30
N GLU A 165 -21.13 6.68 -1.88
CA GLU A 165 -22.10 5.67 -2.35
C GLU A 165 -22.36 5.72 -3.86
N TYR A 166 -22.02 6.83 -4.52
CA TYR A 166 -22.17 6.99 -5.96
C TYR A 166 -20.84 6.88 -6.73
N ILE A 167 -19.74 6.55 -6.05
CA ILE A 167 -18.42 6.32 -6.64
C ILE A 167 -18.15 4.81 -6.63
N SER A 168 -17.96 4.24 -7.81
CA SER A 168 -17.55 2.84 -7.96
C SER A 168 -16.07 2.76 -8.24
N THR A 169 -15.37 1.89 -7.50
CA THR A 169 -13.98 1.51 -7.75
C THR A 169 -13.87 0.09 -8.30
N LEU A 170 -15.00 -0.51 -8.72
CA LEU A 170 -15.03 -1.84 -9.32
C LEU A 170 -14.15 -1.89 -10.58
N VAL A 171 -13.31 -2.90 -10.65
CA VAL A 171 -12.47 -3.19 -11.80
C VAL A 171 -12.78 -4.60 -12.28
N ASP A 172 -13.00 -4.73 -13.58
CA ASP A 172 -13.12 -6.03 -14.23
C ASP A 172 -11.76 -6.47 -14.75
N ILE A 173 -11.41 -7.72 -14.46
CA ILE A 173 -10.21 -8.39 -14.95
C ILE A 173 -10.65 -9.44 -15.97
N GLY A 174 -10.14 -9.36 -17.19
CA GLY A 174 -10.40 -10.33 -18.26
C GLY A 174 -10.63 -9.69 -19.63
N GLU A 175 -11.28 -10.44 -20.52
CA GLU A 175 -11.59 -10.01 -21.89
C GLU A 175 -13.05 -9.58 -22.01
N ARG A 176 -13.26 -8.38 -22.54
CA ARG A 176 -14.58 -7.93 -23.01
C ARG A 176 -14.54 -7.80 -24.54
N PRO A 177 -15.49 -8.41 -25.27
CA PRO A 177 -15.59 -8.18 -26.70
C PRO A 177 -16.01 -6.73 -26.98
N ASP A 178 -15.61 -6.18 -28.12
CA ASP A 178 -15.97 -4.82 -28.55
C ASP A 178 -17.49 -4.62 -28.66
N HIS A 179 -18.20 -5.69 -29.00
CA HIS A 179 -19.66 -5.72 -29.10
C HIS A 179 -20.18 -7.11 -28.72
N LEU A 180 -21.39 -7.14 -28.15
CA LEU A 180 -22.10 -8.40 -27.93
C LEU A 180 -22.85 -8.79 -29.22
N GLY A 181 -22.62 -9.99 -29.69
CA GLY A 181 -23.44 -10.67 -30.69
C GLY A 181 -24.52 -11.49 -29.99
N PHE A 182 -25.70 -11.57 -30.61
CA PHE A 182 -26.85 -12.29 -30.08
C PHE A 182 -27.35 -13.31 -31.10
N ASP A 183 -27.82 -14.46 -30.64
CA ASP A 183 -28.54 -15.42 -31.49
C ASP A 183 -29.97 -14.95 -31.78
N GLU A 184 -30.70 -15.71 -32.60
CA GLU A 184 -32.10 -15.42 -32.96
C GLU A 184 -33.04 -15.37 -31.74
N GLN A 185 -32.64 -15.98 -30.62
CA GLN A 185 -33.37 -16.02 -29.36
C GLN A 185 -32.94 -14.90 -28.40
N GLY A 186 -31.99 -14.05 -28.81
CA GLY A 186 -31.47 -12.93 -28.01
C GLY A 186 -30.45 -13.34 -26.95
N TRP A 187 -29.85 -14.53 -27.02
CA TRP A 187 -28.78 -14.93 -26.12
C TRP A 187 -27.41 -14.49 -26.63
N PRO A 188 -26.53 -13.98 -25.74
CA PRO A 188 -25.21 -13.53 -26.15
C PRO A 188 -24.34 -14.71 -26.59
N LEU A 189 -23.84 -14.63 -27.82
CA LEU A 189 -22.95 -15.60 -28.47
C LEU A 189 -21.50 -15.50 -27.96
N ASN A 190 -21.06 -14.28 -27.61
CA ASN A 190 -19.71 -13.98 -27.14
C ASN A 190 -19.77 -13.31 -25.76
N ARG A 191 -19.85 -14.14 -24.72
CA ARG A 191 -19.93 -13.63 -23.34
C ARG A 191 -18.57 -13.12 -22.86
N PRO A 192 -18.51 -11.96 -22.17
CA PRO A 192 -17.28 -11.50 -21.53
C PRO A 192 -16.75 -12.55 -20.56
N ARG A 193 -15.45 -12.87 -20.66
CA ARG A 193 -14.75 -13.71 -19.68
C ARG A 193 -14.03 -12.80 -18.72
N VAL A 194 -14.80 -12.28 -17.76
CA VAL A 194 -14.32 -11.31 -16.78
C VAL A 194 -14.77 -11.68 -15.38
N PHE A 195 -14.05 -11.17 -14.39
CA PHE A 195 -14.50 -11.15 -13.02
C PHE A 195 -14.17 -9.80 -12.38
N ALA A 196 -15.01 -9.34 -11.46
CA ALA A 196 -14.82 -8.05 -10.79
C ALA A 196 -14.06 -8.20 -9.48
N ILE A 197 -13.29 -7.16 -9.15
CA ILE A 197 -12.78 -6.86 -7.80
C ILE A 197 -13.20 -5.44 -7.39
N PRO A 198 -13.56 -5.19 -6.13
CA PRO A 198 -13.96 -3.88 -5.61
C PRO A 198 -12.84 -2.85 -5.54
N LEU A 199 -11.58 -3.26 -5.56
CA LEU A 199 -10.43 -2.37 -5.44
C LEU A 199 -9.47 -2.47 -6.62
N PRO A 200 -9.00 -1.34 -7.19
CA PRO A 200 -8.02 -1.31 -8.28
C PRO A 200 -6.57 -1.53 -7.78
N LEU A 201 -6.36 -2.47 -6.86
CA LEU A 201 -5.04 -2.79 -6.30
C LEU A 201 -4.96 -4.27 -5.99
N GLY A 202 -3.78 -4.88 -6.16
CA GLY A 202 -3.49 -6.25 -5.74
C GLY A 202 -2.12 -6.33 -5.07
N PHE A 203 -1.84 -7.44 -4.41
CA PHE A 203 -0.55 -7.69 -3.77
C PHE A 203 0.33 -8.54 -4.67
N ASP A 204 1.48 -8.01 -5.09
CA ASP A 204 2.42 -8.78 -5.89
C ASP A 204 3.17 -9.85 -5.05
N ALA A 205 3.66 -10.88 -5.74
CA ALA A 205 4.44 -11.97 -5.17
C ALA A 205 5.76 -11.44 -4.61
N LEU A 206 5.84 -11.33 -3.28
CA LEU A 206 7.08 -10.96 -2.61
C LEU A 206 8.02 -12.17 -2.51
N PRO A 207 9.29 -12.08 -2.96
CA PRO A 207 10.23 -13.21 -2.90
C PRO A 207 10.38 -13.80 -1.49
N ARG A 208 10.24 -12.97 -0.45
CA ARG A 208 10.36 -13.39 0.95
C ARG A 208 9.20 -14.27 1.44
N MET A 209 8.07 -14.31 0.75
CA MET A 209 6.88 -15.08 1.18
C MET A 209 7.15 -16.57 1.28
N ALA A 210 7.94 -17.15 0.37
CA ALA A 210 8.26 -18.57 0.41
C ALA A 210 9.02 -18.98 1.69
N GLY A 211 9.87 -18.09 2.21
CA GLY A 211 10.67 -18.29 3.42
C GLY A 211 10.06 -17.72 4.70
N GLN A 212 8.89 -17.06 4.64
CA GLN A 212 8.27 -16.40 5.79
C GLN A 212 6.77 -16.73 5.88
N PRO A 213 6.41 -17.83 6.56
CA PRO A 213 5.02 -18.29 6.67
C PRO A 213 4.07 -17.22 7.23
N ALA A 214 4.54 -16.41 8.19
CA ALA A 214 3.74 -15.32 8.75
C ALA A 214 3.38 -14.26 7.70
N LEU A 215 4.33 -13.86 6.85
CA LEU A 215 4.09 -12.89 5.78
C LEU A 215 3.10 -13.44 4.75
N ALA A 216 3.27 -14.71 4.34
CA ALA A 216 2.35 -15.38 3.43
C ALA A 216 0.91 -15.39 3.97
N ARG A 217 0.73 -15.70 5.26
CA ARG A 217 -0.59 -15.70 5.92
C ARG A 217 -1.19 -14.30 6.02
N ILE A 218 -0.38 -13.29 6.35
CA ILE A 218 -0.82 -11.90 6.42
C ILE A 218 -1.34 -11.45 5.04
N VAL A 219 -0.55 -11.61 3.99
CA VAL A 219 -0.92 -11.20 2.62
C VAL A 219 -2.18 -11.93 2.15
N ALA A 220 -2.26 -13.25 2.34
CA ALA A 220 -3.43 -14.04 1.96
C ALA A 220 -4.71 -13.58 2.68
N ARG A 221 -4.61 -13.34 3.99
CA ARG A 221 -5.73 -12.86 4.80
C ARG A 221 -6.15 -11.45 4.38
N THR A 222 -5.18 -10.55 4.19
CA THR A 222 -5.46 -9.17 3.76
C THR A 222 -6.14 -9.14 2.40
N ALA A 223 -5.69 -9.94 1.42
CA ALA A 223 -6.34 -10.02 0.12
C ALA A 223 -7.79 -10.51 0.22
N ALA A 224 -8.05 -11.50 1.07
CA ALA A 224 -9.41 -11.99 1.30
C ALA A 224 -10.30 -10.97 2.02
N GLU A 225 -9.80 -10.31 3.08
CA GLU A 225 -10.55 -9.28 3.81
C GLU A 225 -10.84 -8.04 2.94
N LEU A 226 -9.91 -7.68 2.05
CA LEU A 226 -10.08 -6.59 1.11
C LEU A 226 -10.82 -6.99 -0.17
N ASP A 227 -11.21 -8.25 -0.34
CA ASP A 227 -11.79 -8.78 -1.57
C ASP A 227 -10.96 -8.38 -2.81
N THR A 228 -9.65 -8.59 -2.75
CA THR A 228 -8.74 -8.35 -3.87
C THR A 228 -7.84 -9.55 -4.13
N LEU A 229 -6.90 -9.44 -5.07
CA LEU A 229 -5.99 -10.50 -5.48
C LEU A 229 -4.63 -10.38 -4.81
N ALA A 230 -4.02 -11.51 -4.51
CA ALA A 230 -2.62 -11.61 -4.14
C ALA A 230 -1.91 -12.70 -4.93
N LEU A 231 -0.78 -12.35 -5.51
CA LEU A 231 0.08 -13.25 -6.27
C LEU A 231 0.99 -14.03 -5.33
N PHE A 232 1.08 -15.34 -5.54
CA PHE A 232 1.83 -16.24 -4.66
C PHE A 232 2.74 -17.16 -5.47
N PRO A 233 4.06 -17.19 -5.17
CA PRO A 233 4.90 -18.29 -5.61
C PRO A 233 4.28 -19.61 -5.13
N VAL A 234 4.23 -20.64 -5.97
CA VAL A 234 3.57 -21.91 -5.62
C VAL A 234 4.13 -22.52 -4.33
N ALA A 235 5.42 -22.35 -4.05
CA ALA A 235 6.03 -22.80 -2.79
C ALA A 235 5.43 -22.13 -1.54
N ALA A 236 4.97 -20.88 -1.63
CA ALA A 236 4.39 -20.15 -0.51
C ALA A 236 2.94 -20.55 -0.20
N LEU A 237 2.24 -21.20 -1.13
CA LEU A 237 0.86 -21.67 -0.95
C LEU A 237 0.73 -22.67 0.20
N ALA A 238 1.77 -23.47 0.46
CA ALA A 238 1.80 -24.43 1.56
C ALA A 238 1.70 -23.78 2.95
N HIS A 239 2.01 -22.48 3.07
CA HIS A 239 1.93 -21.75 4.34
C HIS A 239 0.55 -21.19 4.66
N VAL A 240 -0.36 -21.21 3.67
CA VAL A 240 -1.70 -20.62 3.78
C VAL A 240 -2.70 -21.74 4.11
N PRO A 241 -3.44 -21.64 5.23
CA PRO A 241 -4.27 -22.75 5.73
C PRO A 241 -5.53 -23.01 4.90
N ALA A 242 -6.01 -22.03 4.15
CA ALA A 242 -7.18 -22.16 3.29
C ALA A 242 -6.91 -21.51 1.94
N ALA A 243 -7.11 -22.28 0.87
CA ALA A 243 -7.13 -21.73 -0.47
C ALA A 243 -8.38 -20.87 -0.65
N THR A 244 -8.19 -19.65 -1.14
CA THR A 244 -9.30 -18.73 -1.42
C THR A 244 -9.24 -18.31 -2.89
N SER A 245 -10.37 -17.82 -3.42
CA SER A 245 -10.46 -17.31 -4.78
C SER A 245 -9.67 -16.01 -5.01
N HIS A 246 -9.05 -15.47 -3.96
CA HIS A 246 -8.21 -14.28 -3.94
C HIS A 246 -6.73 -14.59 -4.21
N LEU A 247 -6.33 -15.86 -4.14
CA LEU A 247 -4.95 -16.28 -4.35
C LEU A 247 -4.70 -16.57 -5.84
N VAL A 248 -3.66 -15.96 -6.39
CA VAL A 248 -3.21 -16.11 -7.77
C VAL A 248 -1.88 -16.86 -7.76
N PRO A 249 -1.85 -18.17 -8.08
CA PRO A 249 -0.60 -18.91 -8.15
C PRO A 249 0.24 -18.41 -9.34
N VAL A 250 1.52 -18.15 -9.06
CA VAL A 250 2.54 -17.82 -10.07
C VAL A 250 3.21 -19.10 -10.51
N ILE A 251 2.93 -19.51 -11.74
CA ILE A 251 3.40 -20.74 -12.38
C ILE A 251 4.67 -20.43 -13.16
N GLU A 252 5.77 -21.07 -12.76
CA GLU A 252 7.05 -20.94 -13.46
C GLU A 252 7.32 -22.14 -14.37
N ARG A 253 6.78 -23.32 -14.03
CA ARG A 253 6.97 -24.57 -14.77
C ARG A 253 5.73 -25.45 -14.69
N VAL A 254 5.62 -26.43 -15.57
CA VAL A 254 4.47 -27.33 -15.66
C VAL A 254 4.22 -28.10 -14.35
N GLU A 255 5.27 -28.45 -13.59
CA GLU A 255 5.14 -29.16 -12.32
C GLU A 255 4.43 -28.34 -11.25
N ASP A 256 4.50 -27.01 -11.35
CA ASP A 256 3.84 -26.10 -10.40
C ASP A 256 2.31 -26.19 -10.52
N LEU A 257 1.78 -26.52 -11.70
CA LEU A 257 0.33 -26.70 -11.93
C LEU A 257 -0.25 -27.84 -11.07
N ALA A 258 0.50 -28.94 -10.92
CA ALA A 258 0.07 -30.09 -10.12
C ALA A 258 0.07 -29.80 -8.61
N ARG A 259 0.84 -28.79 -8.17
CA ARG A 259 0.97 -28.40 -6.75
C ARG A 259 -0.13 -27.45 -6.30
N VAL A 260 -0.87 -26.86 -7.24
CA VAL A 260 -2.04 -26.02 -6.93
C VAL A 260 -3.24 -26.95 -6.68
N SER A 261 -3.63 -27.04 -5.41
CA SER A 261 -4.68 -27.96 -4.92
C SER A 261 -6.10 -27.39 -4.93
N PHE A 262 -6.30 -26.23 -5.54
CA PHE A 262 -7.59 -25.53 -5.62
C PHE A 262 -7.87 -25.02 -7.03
N SER A 263 -9.07 -24.48 -7.25
CA SER A 263 -9.48 -23.85 -8.53
C SER A 263 -9.37 -22.33 -8.41
N PRO A 264 -8.28 -21.70 -8.86
CA PRO A 264 -8.12 -20.24 -8.83
C PRO A 264 -9.03 -19.54 -9.86
N ARG A 265 -9.35 -18.26 -9.63
CA ARG A 265 -10.01 -17.38 -10.64
C ARG A 265 -9.02 -16.84 -11.67
N LEU A 266 -7.76 -16.72 -11.28
CA LEU A 266 -6.67 -16.19 -12.08
C LEU A 266 -5.40 -16.99 -11.79
N VAL A 267 -4.65 -17.35 -12.83
CA VAL A 267 -3.32 -17.96 -12.73
C VAL A 267 -2.34 -17.05 -13.45
N GLU A 268 -1.17 -16.80 -12.87
CA GLU A 268 -0.13 -16.02 -13.54
C GLU A 268 0.97 -16.94 -14.10
N LEU A 269 1.33 -16.78 -15.37
CA LEU A 269 2.55 -17.34 -15.94
C LEU A 269 3.70 -16.35 -15.72
N ALA A 270 4.78 -16.82 -15.10
CA ALA A 270 5.95 -15.96 -14.80
C ALA A 270 6.72 -15.51 -16.05
N ARG A 271 6.57 -16.23 -17.17
CA ARG A 271 7.18 -15.94 -18.46
C ARG A 271 6.33 -16.53 -19.59
N TRP A 272 6.54 -16.04 -20.82
CA TRP A 272 5.85 -16.59 -21.98
C TRP A 272 6.39 -17.97 -22.34
N ASP A 273 5.49 -18.94 -22.38
CA ASP A 273 5.69 -20.30 -22.85
C ASP A 273 4.32 -20.81 -23.33
N GLU A 274 4.21 -21.05 -24.63
CA GLU A 274 2.93 -21.40 -25.27
C GLU A 274 2.41 -22.77 -24.82
N ALA A 275 3.31 -23.73 -24.58
CA ALA A 275 2.94 -25.04 -24.07
C ALA A 275 2.43 -24.93 -22.63
N LEU A 276 3.15 -24.19 -21.78
CA LEU A 276 2.72 -23.96 -20.40
C LEU A 276 1.39 -23.20 -20.32
N TYR A 277 1.13 -22.27 -21.24
CA TYR A 277 -0.16 -21.60 -21.36
C TYR A 277 -1.29 -22.59 -21.68
N ALA A 278 -1.09 -23.47 -22.67
CA ALA A 278 -2.06 -24.49 -23.02
C ALA A 278 -2.32 -25.45 -21.84
N ASP A 279 -1.26 -25.88 -21.14
CA ASP A 279 -1.37 -26.75 -19.96
C ASP A 279 -2.12 -26.06 -18.81
N ALA A 280 -1.83 -24.78 -18.53
CA ALA A 280 -2.52 -24.02 -17.50
C ALA A 280 -4.00 -23.81 -17.83
N ALA A 281 -4.32 -23.44 -19.07
CA ALA A 281 -5.68 -23.26 -19.55
C ALA A 281 -6.47 -24.58 -19.53
N GLY A 282 -5.83 -25.70 -19.88
CA GLY A 282 -6.43 -27.03 -19.82
C GLY A 282 -6.67 -27.51 -18.38
N ARG A 283 -5.72 -27.26 -17.48
CA ARG A 283 -5.83 -27.64 -16.06
C ARG A 283 -6.85 -26.81 -15.28
N PHE A 284 -7.01 -25.54 -15.63
CA PHE A 284 -7.91 -24.58 -14.97
C PHE A 284 -8.80 -23.87 -16.00
N PRO A 285 -9.77 -24.57 -16.63
CA PRO A 285 -10.57 -24.02 -17.73
C PRO A 285 -11.40 -22.79 -17.34
N GLU A 286 -11.84 -22.72 -16.08
CA GLU A 286 -12.60 -21.59 -15.54
C GLU A 286 -11.73 -20.41 -15.10
N ALA A 287 -10.42 -20.61 -14.94
CA ALA A 287 -9.51 -19.54 -14.57
C ALA A 287 -9.15 -18.69 -15.79
N LEU A 288 -8.93 -17.41 -15.57
CA LEU A 288 -8.19 -16.58 -16.52
C LEU A 288 -6.69 -16.88 -16.38
N VAL A 289 -5.98 -16.93 -17.50
CA VAL A 289 -4.52 -17.04 -17.51
C VAL A 289 -3.92 -15.68 -17.82
N MET A 290 -3.19 -15.15 -16.86
CA MET A 290 -2.47 -13.88 -16.93
C MET A 290 -1.01 -14.14 -17.24
N LEU A 291 -0.39 -13.29 -18.06
CA LEU A 291 1.03 -13.36 -18.36
C LEU A 291 1.77 -12.18 -17.72
N ARG A 292 2.77 -12.47 -16.89
CA ARG A 292 3.72 -11.46 -16.40
C ARG A 292 4.73 -11.12 -17.48
N LEU A 293 4.93 -9.83 -17.74
CA LEU A 293 5.94 -9.33 -18.66
C LEU A 293 6.59 -8.06 -18.11
N PRO A 294 7.91 -7.85 -18.29
CA PRO A 294 8.49 -6.53 -18.10
C PRO A 294 7.88 -5.54 -19.11
N TYR A 295 7.71 -4.29 -18.69
CA TYR A 295 7.34 -3.21 -19.62
C TYR A 295 8.35 -3.14 -20.78
N GLY A 296 7.85 -2.95 -22.01
CA GLY A 296 8.66 -2.94 -23.25
C GLY A 296 8.73 -4.27 -24.00
N GLY A 297 8.17 -5.36 -23.45
CA GLY A 297 8.11 -6.68 -24.09
C GLY A 297 7.08 -6.83 -25.22
N LEU A 298 6.91 -5.83 -26.10
CA LEU A 298 5.77 -5.76 -27.05
C LEU A 298 5.70 -6.97 -27.99
N ARG A 299 6.83 -7.47 -28.50
CA ARG A 299 6.84 -8.66 -29.36
C ARG A 299 6.31 -9.91 -28.65
N THR A 300 6.70 -10.10 -27.39
CA THR A 300 6.22 -11.22 -26.57
C THR A 300 4.75 -11.06 -26.22
N LEU A 301 4.31 -9.84 -25.92
CA LEU A 301 2.90 -9.52 -25.70
C LEU A 301 2.06 -9.84 -26.94
N GLU A 302 2.48 -9.40 -28.13
CA GLU A 302 1.78 -9.70 -29.38
C GLU A 302 1.70 -11.20 -29.66
N ALA A 303 2.82 -11.93 -29.46
CA ALA A 303 2.84 -13.38 -29.65
C ALA A 303 1.87 -14.08 -28.69
N ALA A 304 1.91 -13.73 -27.41
CA ALA A 304 1.02 -14.26 -26.39
C ALA A 304 -0.45 -13.91 -26.65
N TYR A 305 -0.72 -12.68 -27.10
CA TYR A 305 -2.05 -12.24 -27.48
C TYR A 305 -2.60 -13.04 -28.67
N ARG A 306 -1.79 -13.28 -29.71
CA ARG A 306 -2.19 -14.14 -30.84
C ARG A 306 -2.47 -15.58 -30.41
N ALA A 307 -1.74 -16.09 -29.42
CA ALA A 307 -1.97 -17.43 -28.85
C ALA A 307 -3.19 -17.52 -27.91
N GLY A 308 -3.84 -16.38 -27.59
CA GLY A 308 -5.09 -16.34 -26.81
C GLY A 308 -4.99 -15.73 -25.42
N VAL A 309 -3.81 -15.28 -24.97
CA VAL A 309 -3.70 -14.56 -23.69
C VAL A 309 -4.43 -13.22 -23.78
N ARG A 310 -5.17 -12.88 -22.71
CA ARG A 310 -5.96 -11.63 -22.65
C ARG A 310 -5.71 -10.78 -21.42
N VAL A 311 -5.02 -11.32 -20.41
CA VAL A 311 -4.67 -10.59 -19.19
C VAL A 311 -3.16 -10.50 -19.11
N PHE A 312 -2.63 -9.28 -18.94
CA PHE A 312 -1.19 -9.03 -18.86
C PHE A 312 -0.87 -8.26 -17.59
N HIS A 313 0.12 -8.76 -16.85
CA HIS A 313 0.71 -8.05 -15.71
C HIS A 313 2.04 -7.45 -16.16
N LEU A 314 2.01 -6.15 -16.48
CA LEU A 314 3.19 -5.41 -16.90
C LEU A 314 3.94 -4.90 -15.67
N VAL A 315 5.20 -5.33 -15.51
CA VAL A 315 5.99 -5.05 -14.32
C VAL A 315 7.20 -4.15 -14.61
N ALA A 316 7.56 -3.37 -13.60
CA ALA A 316 8.84 -2.68 -13.47
C ALA A 316 9.60 -3.28 -12.28
N ASP A 317 10.84 -2.85 -12.04
CA ASP A 317 11.59 -3.27 -10.87
C ASP A 317 11.03 -2.69 -9.55
N TYR A 318 11.67 -3.04 -8.43
CA TYR A 318 11.28 -2.59 -7.09
C TYR A 318 11.26 -1.06 -6.91
N HIS A 319 12.03 -0.32 -7.71
CA HIS A 319 12.09 1.14 -7.72
C HIS A 319 11.25 1.75 -8.85
N GLY A 320 10.42 0.96 -9.51
CA GLY A 320 9.59 1.40 -10.62
C GLY A 320 10.38 1.73 -11.89
N ARG A 321 11.55 1.10 -12.08
CA ARG A 321 12.38 1.29 -13.27
C ARG A 321 12.20 0.15 -14.27
N LEU A 322 12.31 0.53 -15.54
CA LEU A 322 12.36 -0.38 -16.68
C LEU A 322 13.76 -1.01 -16.78
N PRO A 323 13.93 -2.09 -17.58
CA PRO A 323 15.24 -2.71 -17.79
C PRO A 323 16.33 -1.78 -18.34
N ASP A 324 15.94 -0.69 -19.02
CA ASP A 324 16.84 0.36 -19.52
C ASP A 324 17.17 1.45 -18.49
N GLY A 325 16.64 1.34 -17.26
CA GLY A 325 16.86 2.24 -16.14
C GLY A 325 15.91 3.43 -16.06
N ARG A 326 15.08 3.68 -17.10
CA ARG A 326 14.07 4.75 -17.12
C ARG A 326 12.95 4.44 -16.13
N PHE A 327 12.24 5.47 -15.67
CA PHE A 327 11.10 5.27 -14.78
C PHE A 327 9.88 4.78 -15.57
N VAL A 328 9.07 3.88 -14.99
CA VAL A 328 7.94 3.22 -15.67
C VAL A 328 6.92 4.18 -16.29
N MET A 329 6.76 5.38 -15.71
CA MET A 329 5.91 6.42 -16.28
C MET A 329 6.31 6.80 -17.71
N GLU A 330 7.59 6.73 -18.08
CA GLU A 330 8.04 7.00 -19.44
C GLU A 330 7.55 5.91 -20.40
N GLY A 331 7.64 4.64 -20.00
CA GLY A 331 7.10 3.53 -20.80
C GLY A 331 5.58 3.60 -20.97
N ILE A 332 4.84 4.09 -19.96
CA ILE A 332 3.39 4.31 -20.05
C ILE A 332 3.06 5.41 -21.07
N ARG A 333 3.89 6.45 -21.21
CA ARG A 333 3.66 7.56 -22.15
C ARG A 333 3.96 7.20 -23.61
N GLU A 334 4.79 6.19 -23.83
CA GLU A 334 5.19 5.71 -25.15
C GLU A 334 4.20 4.68 -25.74
N ALA A 335 3.42 4.01 -24.89
CA ALA A 335 2.46 2.95 -25.25
C ALA A 335 1.17 3.51 -25.85
#